data_AF-A0A952LA79-F1
#
_entry.id   AF-A0A952LA79-F1
#
_cell.length_a   1.000
_cell.length_b   1.000
_cell.length_c   1.000
_cell.angle_alpha   90.00
_cell.angle_beta   90.00
_cell.angle_gamma   90.00
#
_symmetry.space_group_name_H-M   'P 1'
#
loop_
_entity.id
_entity.type
_entity.pdbx_description
1 polymer ?
#
loop_
_entity_poly.entity_id
_entity_poly.type
_entity_poly.pdbx_seq_one_letter_code
_entity_poly.pdbx_strand_id
1 'polypeptide(L)'
;MALIDAGLRGALVALLALVIVALLPHWRHSRHADLVRIGIALALSLAVQAVAASPWVEHELSCAVQSPGIGVSLGAAALFWLFARAVFEDGFRLRTWHGALWAAVVLYGATICLWSRWWPAFVLMRAVPIAFAVAGLAAVVGPWRVDLVEKRRRWRGLVVGGGAAYALVMVGLRIGSADGSLSGAAALGDAAMLLALTSVVAWQLLVPRA
;
A
#
# COMPACT_ATOMS: atom_id res chain seq x y z
N MET A 1 25.13 3.27 2.78
CA MET A 1 23.73 3.24 2.28
C MET A 1 22.83 2.33 3.09
N ALA A 2 23.24 1.10 3.41
CA ALA A 2 22.43 0.16 4.20
C ALA A 2 21.92 0.72 5.56
N LEU A 3 22.77 1.46 6.30
CA LEU A 3 22.38 2.06 7.58
C LEU A 3 21.26 3.12 7.42
N ILE A 4 21.31 3.91 6.35
CA ILE A 4 20.30 4.94 6.05
C ILE A 4 18.98 4.28 5.62
N ASP A 5 19.04 3.25 4.76
CA ASP A 5 17.87 2.46 4.36
C ASP A 5 17.17 1.82 5.58
N ALA A 6 17.95 1.18 6.46
CA ALA A 6 17.43 0.61 7.71
C ALA A 6 16.78 1.68 8.61
N GLY A 7 17.42 2.85 8.75
CA GLY A 7 16.87 3.98 9.50
C GLY A 7 15.54 4.48 8.93
N LEU A 8 15.45 4.64 7.60
CA LEU A 8 14.22 5.09 6.92
C LEU A 8 13.09 4.07 7.06
N ARG A 9 13.37 2.78 6.87
CA ARG A 9 12.39 1.70 7.05
C ARG A 9 11.92 1.59 8.49
N GLY A 10 12.83 1.72 9.46
CA GLY A 10 12.50 1.78 10.88
C GLY A 10 11.57 2.95 11.22
N ALA A 11 11.88 4.15 10.71
CA ALA A 11 11.04 5.33 10.87
C ALA A 11 9.66 5.14 10.22
N LEU A 12 9.60 4.55 9.01
CA LEU A 12 8.36 4.24 8.31
C LEU A 12 7.49 3.27 9.10
N VAL A 13 8.06 2.16 9.59
CA VAL A 13 7.34 1.17 10.39
C VAL A 13 6.82 1.79 11.69
N ALA A 14 7.64 2.59 12.38
CA ALA A 14 7.23 3.29 13.60
C ALA A 14 6.07 4.27 13.34
N LEU A 15 6.13 5.03 12.24
CA LEU A 15 5.08 5.97 11.87
C LEU A 15 3.79 5.25 11.46
N LEU A 16 3.88 4.15 10.73
CA LEU A 16 2.73 3.30 10.39
C LEU A 16 2.09 2.72 11.65
N ALA A 17 2.90 2.25 12.62
CA ALA A 17 2.40 1.78 13.90
C ALA A 17 1.66 2.89 14.66
N LEU A 18 2.20 4.12 14.67
CA LEU A 18 1.54 5.28 15.27
C LEU A 18 0.20 5.58 14.59
N VAL A 19 0.13 5.55 13.25
CA VAL A 19 -1.11 5.72 12.49
C VAL A 19 -2.13 4.64 12.87
N ILE A 20 -1.71 3.38 12.97
CA ILE A 20 -2.59 2.28 13.39
C ILE A 20 -3.16 2.55 14.78
N VAL A 21 -2.29 2.90 15.74
CA VAL A 21 -2.71 3.20 17.13
C VAL A 21 -3.69 4.38 17.17
N ALA A 22 -3.46 5.43 16.39
CA ALA A 22 -4.37 6.59 16.31
C ALA A 22 -5.75 6.24 15.69
N LEU A 23 -5.78 5.26 14.79
CA LEU A 23 -7.00 4.80 14.12
C LEU A 23 -7.82 3.80 14.95
N LEU A 24 -7.18 3.01 15.84
CA LEU A 24 -7.84 1.96 16.64
C LEU A 24 -9.09 2.42 17.40
N PRO A 25 -9.11 3.58 18.10
CA PRO A 25 -10.30 4.06 18.81
C PRO A 25 -11.52 4.27 17.89
N HIS A 26 -11.27 4.56 16.62
CA HIS A 26 -12.30 4.90 15.63
C HIS A 26 -12.86 3.67 14.89
N TRP A 27 -12.31 2.47 15.13
CA TRP A 27 -12.69 1.24 14.40
C TRP A 27 -14.17 0.87 14.56
N ARG A 28 -14.78 1.21 15.70
CA ARG A 28 -16.17 0.87 16.04
C ARG A 28 -17.19 1.95 15.65
N HIS A 29 -16.75 3.11 15.18
CA HIS A 29 -17.67 4.22 14.86
C HIS A 29 -18.43 3.98 13.55
N SER A 30 -19.75 3.80 13.62
CA SER A 30 -20.59 3.33 12.50
C SER A 30 -20.48 4.14 11.20
N ARG A 31 -20.17 5.44 11.30
CA ARG A 31 -20.07 6.33 10.13
C ARG A 31 -18.78 6.13 9.31
N HIS A 32 -17.71 5.62 9.92
CA HIS A 32 -16.38 5.52 9.29
C HIS A 32 -15.65 4.19 9.55
N ALA A 33 -16.33 3.20 10.14
CA ALA A 33 -15.74 1.92 10.53
C ALA A 33 -15.02 1.22 9.37
N ASP A 34 -15.63 1.17 8.18
CA ASP A 34 -15.04 0.48 7.02
C ASP A 34 -13.78 1.18 6.50
N LEU A 35 -13.79 2.51 6.43
CA LEU A 35 -12.62 3.30 6.04
C LEU A 35 -11.46 3.11 7.05
N VAL A 36 -11.76 3.12 8.35
CA VAL A 36 -10.76 2.92 9.41
C VAL A 36 -10.17 1.51 9.36
N ARG A 37 -11.02 0.50 9.18
CA ARG A 37 -10.61 -0.91 9.02
C ARG A 37 -9.66 -1.11 7.85
N ILE A 38 -10.04 -0.60 6.68
CA ILE A 38 -9.21 -0.69 5.48
C ILE A 38 -7.92 0.10 5.67
N GLY A 39 -7.98 1.30 6.27
CA GLY A 39 -6.80 2.12 6.56
C GLY A 39 -5.79 1.40 7.47
N ILE A 40 -6.26 0.72 8.52
CA ILE A 40 -5.39 -0.08 9.40
C ILE A 40 -4.83 -1.29 8.68
N ALA A 41 -5.66 -2.02 7.92
CA ALA A 41 -5.19 -3.16 7.14
C ALA A 41 -4.13 -2.74 6.11
N LEU A 42 -4.33 -1.61 5.42
CA LEU A 42 -3.38 -1.03 4.48
C LEU A 42 -2.08 -0.64 5.21
N ALA A 43 -2.16 0.05 6.35
CA ALA A 43 -0.98 0.44 7.12
C ALA A 43 -0.17 -0.79 7.61
N LEU A 44 -0.84 -1.84 8.07
CA LEU A 44 -0.21 -3.10 8.45
C LEU A 44 0.49 -3.76 7.26
N SER A 45 -0.18 -3.81 6.11
CA SER A 45 0.37 -4.39 4.88
C SER A 45 1.59 -3.61 4.38
N LEU A 46 1.58 -2.28 4.45
CA LEU A 46 2.73 -1.43 4.13
C LEU A 46 3.89 -1.61 5.13
N ALA A 47 3.60 -1.85 6.41
CA ALA A 47 4.64 -2.13 7.41
C ALA A 47 5.33 -3.47 7.11
N VAL A 48 4.55 -4.50 6.76
CA VAL A 48 5.10 -5.79 6.31
C VAL A 48 5.92 -5.60 5.03
N GLN A 49 5.44 -4.79 4.07
CA GLN A 49 6.19 -4.49 2.85
C GLN A 49 7.52 -3.78 3.13
N ALA A 50 7.55 -2.81 4.05
CA ALA A 50 8.76 -2.10 4.43
C ALA A 50 9.83 -3.04 5.00
N VAL A 51 9.43 -4.05 5.77
CA VAL A 51 10.32 -5.08 6.31
C VAL A 51 10.72 -6.10 5.25
N ALA A 52 9.74 -6.62 4.50
CA ALA A 52 9.94 -7.67 3.49
C ALA A 52 10.82 -7.23 2.33
N ALA A 53 10.77 -5.94 1.95
CA ALA A 53 11.61 -5.37 0.90
C ALA A 53 12.98 -4.87 1.41
N SER A 54 13.37 -5.19 2.66
CA SER A 54 14.69 -4.82 3.16
C SER A 54 15.78 -5.71 2.56
N PRO A 55 16.97 -5.16 2.22
CA PRO A 55 18.06 -5.95 1.65
C PRO A 55 18.46 -7.15 2.53
N TRP A 56 18.42 -6.97 3.86
CA TRP A 56 18.73 -8.03 4.82
C TRP A 56 17.75 -9.21 4.69
N VAL A 57 16.44 -8.94 4.61
CA VAL A 57 15.42 -10.00 4.42
C VAL A 57 15.63 -10.72 3.10
N GLU A 58 15.86 -9.97 2.01
CA GLU A 58 16.02 -10.56 0.68
C GLU A 58 17.25 -11.48 0.57
N HIS A 59 18.34 -11.17 1.29
CA HIS A 59 19.61 -11.91 1.19
C HIS A 59 19.71 -13.09 2.18
N GLU A 60 19.17 -12.95 3.39
CA GLU A 60 19.39 -13.93 4.47
C GLU A 60 18.26 -14.97 4.60
N LEU A 61 17.04 -14.64 4.17
CA LEU A 61 15.90 -15.54 4.35
C LEU A 61 15.67 -16.43 3.14
N SER A 62 15.29 -17.68 3.38
CA SER A 62 14.84 -18.56 2.28
C SER A 62 13.51 -18.09 1.70
N CYS A 63 13.25 -18.43 0.43
CA CYS A 63 12.00 -18.06 -0.26
C CYS A 63 10.75 -18.44 0.56
N ALA A 64 10.72 -19.64 1.15
CA ALA A 64 9.58 -20.14 1.92
C ALA A 64 9.26 -19.27 3.16
N VAL A 65 10.27 -18.66 3.77
CA VAL A 65 10.10 -17.78 4.93
C VAL A 65 9.66 -16.38 4.48
N GLN A 66 10.16 -15.90 3.35
CA GLN A 66 9.82 -14.58 2.80
C GLN A 66 8.43 -14.55 2.13
N SER A 67 7.98 -15.67 1.57
CA SER A 67 6.80 -15.70 0.71
C SER A 67 5.52 -15.17 1.38
N PRO A 68 5.20 -15.45 2.65
CA PRO A 68 4.03 -14.84 3.29
C PRO A 68 4.10 -13.31 3.31
N GLY A 69 5.29 -12.74 3.57
CA GLY A 69 5.54 -11.30 3.53
C GLY A 69 5.34 -10.71 2.12
N ILE A 70 5.81 -11.43 1.09
CA ILE A 70 5.57 -11.06 -0.32
C ILE A 70 4.08 -11.05 -0.63
N GLY A 71 3.33 -12.06 -0.17
CA GLY A 71 1.88 -12.14 -0.32
C GLY A 71 1.15 -10.96 0.32
N VAL A 72 1.46 -10.67 1.58
CA VAL A 72 0.86 -9.53 2.30
C VAL A 72 1.22 -8.19 1.63
N SER A 73 2.44 -8.05 1.12
CA SER A 73 2.88 -6.86 0.39
C SER A 73 2.14 -6.69 -0.93
N LEU A 74 1.91 -7.78 -1.68
CA LEU A 74 1.11 -7.76 -2.90
C LEU A 74 -0.35 -7.37 -2.59
N GLY A 75 -0.88 -7.85 -1.46
CA GLY A 75 -2.21 -7.49 -0.95
C GLY A 75 -2.39 -6.00 -0.65
N ALA A 76 -1.30 -5.23 -0.45
CA ALA A 76 -1.35 -3.79 -0.26
C ALA A 76 -2.06 -3.08 -1.42
N ALA A 77 -1.88 -3.57 -2.66
CA ALA A 77 -2.50 -2.99 -3.83
C ALA A 77 -4.03 -3.08 -3.79
N ALA A 78 -4.56 -4.26 -3.42
CA ALA A 78 -6.00 -4.45 -3.26
C ALA A 78 -6.55 -3.57 -2.12
N LEU A 79 -5.82 -3.47 -1.00
CA LEU A 79 -6.19 -2.60 0.12
C LEU A 79 -6.17 -1.12 -0.26
N PHE A 80 -5.20 -0.69 -1.07
CA PHE A 80 -5.13 0.68 -1.59
C PHE A 80 -6.34 1.01 -2.47
N TRP A 81 -6.75 0.10 -3.35
CA TRP A 81 -7.96 0.28 -4.14
C TRP A 81 -9.22 0.37 -3.26
N LEU A 82 -9.37 -0.52 -2.27
CA LEU A 82 -10.48 -0.46 -1.31
C LEU A 82 -10.46 0.84 -0.51
N PHE A 83 -9.27 1.31 -0.13
CA PHE A 83 -9.08 2.57 0.58
C PHE A 83 -9.52 3.74 -0.29
N ALA A 84 -9.09 3.78 -1.56
CA ALA A 84 -9.53 4.79 -2.53
C ALA A 84 -11.05 4.83 -2.66
N ARG A 85 -11.70 3.67 -2.80
CA ARG A 85 -13.17 3.58 -2.82
C ARG A 85 -13.81 4.07 -1.53
N ALA A 86 -13.35 3.62 -0.37
CA ALA A 86 -13.88 4.06 0.92
C ALA A 86 -13.68 5.57 1.18
N VAL A 87 -12.68 6.18 0.55
CA VAL A 87 -12.42 7.62 0.61
C VAL A 87 -13.32 8.41 -0.35
N PHE A 88 -13.66 7.92 -1.54
CA PHE A 88 -14.37 8.75 -2.54
C PHE A 88 -15.83 8.37 -2.76
N GLU A 89 -16.23 7.15 -2.44
CA GLU A 89 -17.58 6.65 -2.67
C GLU A 89 -18.43 6.82 -1.41
N ASP A 90 -19.33 7.81 -1.44
CA ASP A 90 -20.28 8.07 -0.37
C ASP A 90 -21.27 6.89 -0.26
N GLY A 91 -21.05 6.00 0.72
CA GLY A 91 -21.85 4.79 0.92
C GLY A 91 -21.10 3.46 0.71
N PHE A 92 -19.78 3.51 0.47
CA PHE A 92 -18.95 2.31 0.42
C PHE A 92 -19.16 1.43 1.66
N ARG A 93 -19.42 0.14 1.43
CA ARG A 93 -19.53 -0.88 2.47
C ARG A 93 -18.61 -2.05 2.20
N LEU A 94 -17.87 -2.47 3.20
CA LEU A 94 -16.98 -3.61 3.09
C LEU A 94 -17.78 -4.92 3.04
N ARG A 95 -17.93 -5.48 1.84
CA ARG A 95 -18.53 -6.80 1.59
C ARG A 95 -17.50 -7.94 1.71
N THR A 96 -17.97 -9.14 2.03
CA THR A 96 -17.16 -10.37 2.18
C THR A 96 -16.32 -10.70 0.95
N TRP A 97 -16.83 -10.44 -0.26
CA TRP A 97 -16.08 -10.68 -1.49
C TRP A 97 -14.82 -9.83 -1.61
N HIS A 98 -14.77 -8.62 -1.03
CA HIS A 98 -13.54 -7.81 -1.02
C HIS A 98 -12.45 -8.48 -0.19
N GLY A 99 -12.84 -9.09 0.95
CA GLY A 99 -11.96 -9.89 1.77
C GLY A 99 -11.47 -11.14 1.04
N ALA A 100 -12.36 -11.81 0.30
CA ALA A 100 -12.00 -12.96 -0.54
C ALA A 100 -11.02 -12.58 -1.66
N LEU A 101 -11.25 -11.46 -2.35
CA LEU A 101 -10.36 -10.93 -3.37
C LEU A 101 -8.98 -10.60 -2.79
N TRP A 102 -8.95 -9.91 -1.64
CA TRP A 102 -7.70 -9.62 -0.95
C TRP A 102 -6.96 -10.89 -0.54
N ALA A 103 -7.65 -11.86 0.05
CA ALA A 103 -7.07 -13.15 0.43
C ALA A 103 -6.52 -13.90 -0.79
N ALA A 104 -7.23 -13.89 -1.93
CA ALA A 104 -6.75 -14.49 -3.16
C ALA A 104 -5.44 -13.86 -3.64
N VAL A 105 -5.33 -12.52 -3.60
CA VAL A 105 -4.10 -11.80 -3.95
C VAL A 105 -2.96 -12.14 -3.00
N VAL A 106 -3.24 -12.19 -1.69
CA VAL A 106 -2.24 -12.55 -0.67
C VAL A 106 -1.75 -13.98 -0.86
N LEU A 107 -2.65 -14.94 -1.02
CA LEU A 107 -2.30 -16.35 -1.25
C LEU A 107 -1.54 -16.54 -2.56
N TYR A 108 -1.91 -15.80 -3.59
CA TYR A 108 -1.19 -15.80 -4.86
C TYR A 108 0.27 -15.38 -4.64
N GLY A 109 0.52 -14.21 -4.05
CA GLY A 109 1.88 -13.76 -3.76
C GLY A 109 2.63 -14.65 -2.76
N ALA A 110 1.93 -15.23 -1.78
CA ALA A 110 2.52 -16.12 -0.76
C ALA A 110 2.97 -17.47 -1.32
N THR A 111 2.51 -17.85 -2.51
CA THR A 111 2.90 -19.08 -3.18
C THR A 111 3.97 -18.87 -4.25
N ILE A 112 4.58 -17.68 -4.33
CA ILE A 112 5.59 -17.32 -5.36
C ILE A 112 6.67 -18.37 -5.57
N CYS A 113 7.16 -19.01 -4.50
CA CYS A 113 8.21 -20.02 -4.60
C CYS A 113 7.81 -21.28 -5.41
N LEU A 114 6.50 -21.55 -5.55
CA LEU A 114 5.98 -22.71 -6.27
C LEU A 114 5.89 -22.47 -7.79
N TRP A 115 5.74 -21.20 -8.20
CA TRP A 115 5.43 -20.84 -9.59
C TRP A 115 6.35 -19.77 -10.18
N SER A 116 7.35 -19.26 -9.46
CA SER A 116 8.23 -18.17 -9.91
C SER A 116 8.94 -18.43 -11.24
N ARG A 117 9.18 -19.70 -11.59
CA ARG A 117 9.77 -20.11 -12.88
C ARG A 117 8.79 -20.09 -14.05
N TRP A 118 7.48 -20.01 -13.77
CA TRP A 118 6.43 -19.98 -14.76
C TRP A 118 6.12 -18.53 -15.15
N TRP A 119 6.60 -18.14 -16.34
CA TRP A 119 6.57 -16.75 -16.82
C TRP A 119 5.18 -16.07 -16.75
N PRO A 120 4.03 -16.73 -17.07
CA PRO A 120 2.74 -16.06 -17.06
C PRO A 120 2.32 -15.64 -15.66
N ALA A 121 2.59 -16.49 -14.65
CA ALA A 121 2.27 -16.17 -13.27
C ALA A 121 3.12 -15.01 -12.74
N PHE A 122 4.40 -14.98 -13.12
CA PHE A 122 5.26 -13.86 -12.77
C PHE A 122 4.78 -12.53 -13.38
N VAL A 123 4.36 -12.53 -14.65
CA VAL A 123 3.76 -11.35 -15.30
C VAL A 123 2.47 -10.93 -14.60
N LEU A 124 1.59 -11.88 -14.27
CA LEU A 124 0.35 -11.58 -13.55
C LEU A 124 0.62 -10.94 -12.19
N MET A 125 1.62 -11.42 -11.45
CA MET A 125 2.03 -10.83 -10.16
C MET A 125 2.42 -9.36 -10.31
N ARG A 126 3.12 -9.01 -11.41
CA ARG A 126 3.51 -7.62 -11.71
C ARG A 126 2.35 -6.77 -12.19
N ALA A 127 1.37 -7.37 -12.86
CA ALA A 127 0.17 -6.69 -13.35
C ALA A 127 -0.83 -6.36 -12.23
N VAL A 128 -0.91 -7.17 -11.18
CA VAL A 128 -1.85 -7.00 -10.06
C VAL A 128 -1.78 -5.60 -9.42
N PRO A 129 -0.60 -5.09 -9.00
CA PRO A 129 -0.48 -3.74 -8.46
C PRO A 129 -0.93 -2.65 -9.43
N ILE A 130 -0.64 -2.80 -10.73
CA ILE A 130 -1.05 -1.85 -11.76
C ILE A 130 -2.57 -1.81 -11.88
N ALA A 131 -3.19 -2.98 -12.00
CA ALA A 131 -4.64 -3.09 -12.15
C ALA A 131 -5.36 -2.43 -10.97
N PHE A 132 -4.90 -2.66 -9.73
CA PHE A 132 -5.48 -2.03 -8.56
C PHE A 132 -5.13 -0.54 -8.42
N ALA A 133 -3.94 -0.09 -8.84
CA ALA A 133 -3.60 1.32 -8.87
C ALA A 133 -4.49 2.08 -9.86
N VAL A 134 -4.69 1.54 -11.06
CA VAL A 134 -5.59 2.08 -12.08
C VAL A 134 -7.04 2.06 -11.59
N ALA A 135 -7.50 0.97 -10.97
CA ALA A 135 -8.83 0.90 -10.39
C ALA A 135 -9.02 1.91 -9.25
N GLY A 136 -7.97 2.14 -8.44
CA GLY A 136 -7.95 3.17 -7.40
C GLY A 136 -8.06 4.57 -7.98
N LEU A 137 -7.32 4.88 -9.04
CA LEU A 137 -7.45 6.14 -9.79
C LEU A 137 -8.83 6.29 -10.41
N ALA A 138 -9.40 5.23 -10.99
CA ALA A 138 -10.74 5.28 -11.56
C ALA A 138 -11.80 5.63 -10.50
N ALA A 139 -11.63 5.16 -9.25
CA ALA A 139 -12.49 5.55 -8.13
C ALA A 139 -12.40 7.04 -7.76
N VAL A 140 -11.30 7.71 -8.12
CA VAL A 140 -11.09 9.16 -7.90
C VAL A 140 -11.72 9.99 -9.02
N VAL A 141 -11.65 9.54 -10.27
CA VAL A 141 -12.01 10.35 -11.45
C VAL A 141 -13.52 10.60 -11.58
N GLY A 142 -14.37 9.67 -11.13
CA GLY A 142 -15.84 9.82 -11.23
C GLY A 142 -16.39 11.02 -10.45
N PRO A 143 -16.12 11.15 -9.14
CA PRO A 143 -16.61 12.26 -8.31
C PRO A 143 -15.90 13.61 -8.54
N TRP A 144 -14.80 13.63 -9.30
CA TRP A 144 -13.82 14.73 -9.31
C TRP A 144 -14.33 16.08 -9.87
N ARG A 145 -15.33 16.08 -10.76
CA ARG A 145 -15.73 17.30 -11.50
C ARG A 145 -16.52 18.33 -10.69
N VAL A 146 -17.06 17.96 -9.53
CA VAL A 146 -17.94 18.84 -8.74
C VAL A 146 -17.41 19.07 -7.31
N ASP A 147 -16.47 18.25 -6.84
CA ASP A 147 -16.14 18.11 -5.41
C ASP A 147 -14.85 18.82 -4.95
N LEU A 148 -14.06 19.41 -5.85
CA LEU A 148 -12.77 20.03 -5.49
C LEU A 148 -12.88 21.39 -4.80
N VAL A 149 -14.11 21.92 -4.65
CA VAL A 149 -14.36 23.21 -3.98
C VAL A 149 -14.19 23.09 -2.45
N GLU A 150 -14.44 21.92 -1.87
CA GLU A 150 -14.26 21.71 -0.43
C GLU A 150 -12.81 21.36 -0.07
N LYS A 151 -12.19 22.18 0.79
CA LYS A 151 -10.82 21.98 1.29
C LYS A 151 -10.57 20.55 1.81
N ARG A 152 -11.58 19.90 2.41
CA ARG A 152 -11.53 18.51 2.90
C ARG A 152 -11.46 17.46 1.78
N ARG A 153 -12.18 17.66 0.67
CA ARG A 153 -12.22 16.72 -0.47
C ARG A 153 -10.99 16.83 -1.37
N ARG A 154 -10.39 18.04 -1.48
CA ARG A 154 -9.09 18.24 -2.15
C ARG A 154 -7.95 17.40 -1.54
N TRP A 155 -7.93 17.27 -0.21
CA TRP A 155 -6.91 16.47 0.48
C TRP A 155 -7.05 14.96 0.26
N ARG A 156 -8.28 14.45 0.20
CA ARG A 156 -8.56 13.07 -0.20
C ARG A 156 -7.96 12.78 -1.58
N GLY A 157 -8.12 13.74 -2.51
CA GLY A 157 -7.52 13.76 -3.85
C GLY A 157 -6.02 13.58 -3.83
N LEU A 158 -5.33 14.39 -3.03
CA LEU A 158 -3.87 14.38 -2.94
C LEU A 158 -3.31 13.08 -2.35
N VAL A 159 -3.94 12.52 -1.30
CA VAL A 159 -3.46 11.28 -0.67
C VAL A 159 -3.59 10.09 -1.64
N VAL A 160 -4.75 9.93 -2.28
CA VAL A 160 -4.96 8.80 -3.20
C VAL A 160 -4.22 9.01 -4.51
N GLY A 161 -4.18 10.24 -5.03
CA GLY A 161 -3.38 10.57 -6.21
C GLY A 161 -1.88 10.33 -5.98
N GLY A 162 -1.35 10.76 -4.83
CA GLY A 162 0.04 10.51 -4.44
C GLY A 162 0.36 9.02 -4.29
N GLY A 163 -0.50 8.25 -3.62
CA GLY A 163 -0.35 6.81 -3.49
C GLY A 163 -0.41 6.06 -4.82
N ALA A 164 -1.29 6.48 -5.73
CA ALA A 164 -1.38 5.90 -7.07
C ALA A 164 -0.18 6.25 -7.95
N ALA A 165 0.29 7.51 -7.89
CA ALA A 165 1.51 7.93 -8.59
C ALA A 165 2.72 7.13 -8.09
N TYR A 166 2.86 6.96 -6.77
CA TYR A 166 3.87 6.10 -6.17
C TYR A 166 3.78 4.66 -6.69
N ALA A 167 2.59 4.05 -6.69
CA ALA A 167 2.40 2.68 -7.17
C ALA A 167 2.82 2.53 -8.64
N LEU A 168 2.45 3.48 -9.52
CA LEU A 168 2.82 3.47 -10.94
C LEU A 168 4.33 3.64 -11.15
N VAL A 169 4.98 4.55 -10.41
CA VAL A 169 6.43 4.74 -10.45
C VAL A 169 7.15 3.46 -10.04
N MET A 170 6.73 2.85 -8.94
CA MET A 170 7.37 1.63 -8.43
C MET A 170 7.23 0.45 -9.38
N VAL A 171 6.09 0.31 -10.05
CA VAL A 171 5.91 -0.70 -11.10
C VAL A 171 6.83 -0.39 -12.29
N GLY A 172 6.88 0.85 -12.78
CA GLY A 172 7.75 1.24 -13.89
C GLY A 172 9.22 0.91 -13.63
N LEU A 173 9.71 1.25 -12.43
CA LEU A 173 11.07 0.92 -12.00
C LEU A 173 11.32 -0.60 -11.95
N ARG A 174 10.31 -1.37 -11.55
CA ARG A 174 10.36 -2.83 -11.43
C ARG A 174 10.22 -3.60 -12.75
N ILE A 175 9.65 -2.98 -13.80
CA ILE A 175 9.61 -3.53 -15.16
C ILE A 175 10.94 -3.30 -15.87
N GLY A 176 11.61 -2.18 -15.57
CA GLY A 176 12.91 -1.84 -16.16
C GLY A 176 14.10 -2.65 -15.63
N SER A 177 13.94 -3.49 -14.61
CA SER A 177 15.02 -4.31 -14.05
C SER A 177 14.96 -5.76 -14.52
N ALA A 178 16.11 -6.29 -14.97
CA ALA A 178 16.23 -7.64 -15.55
C ALA A 178 15.83 -8.75 -14.56
N ASP A 179 16.19 -8.59 -13.29
CA ASP A 179 15.87 -9.56 -12.23
C ASP A 179 14.61 -9.17 -11.44
N GLY A 180 13.97 -8.06 -11.84
CA GLY A 180 12.79 -7.53 -11.16
C GLY A 180 13.04 -7.00 -9.74
N SER A 181 14.29 -6.94 -9.29
CA SER A 181 14.75 -6.31 -8.05
C SER A 181 14.87 -4.80 -8.23
N LEU A 182 14.80 -4.05 -7.12
CA LEU A 182 15.10 -2.62 -7.12
C LEU A 182 16.60 -2.46 -6.96
N SER A 183 17.21 -1.54 -7.71
CA SER A 183 18.58 -1.12 -7.41
C SER A 183 18.64 -0.55 -5.99
N GLY A 184 19.80 -0.59 -5.33
CA GLY A 184 19.93 -0.08 -3.95
C GLY A 184 19.45 1.38 -3.79
N ALA A 185 19.63 2.21 -4.82
CA ALA A 185 19.11 3.58 -4.86
C ALA A 185 17.58 3.64 -5.04
N ALA A 186 17.00 2.75 -5.86
CA ALA A 186 15.54 2.67 -6.03
C ALA A 186 14.84 2.10 -4.79
N ALA A 187 15.47 1.15 -4.08
CA ALA A 187 14.97 0.64 -2.80
C ALA A 187 15.00 1.71 -1.69
N LEU A 188 16.04 2.56 -1.67
CA LEU A 188 16.10 3.72 -0.78
C LEU A 188 15.01 4.75 -1.12
N GLY A 189 14.83 5.04 -2.41
CA GLY A 189 13.81 5.96 -2.92
C GLY A 189 12.39 5.50 -2.60
N ASP A 190 12.13 4.20 -2.68
CA ASP A 190 10.88 3.56 -2.27
C ASP A 190 10.55 3.85 -0.80
N ALA A 191 11.49 3.54 0.10
CA ALA A 191 11.34 3.79 1.53
C ALA A 191 11.14 5.27 1.84
N ALA A 192 11.91 6.17 1.19
CA ALA A 192 11.79 7.61 1.37
C ALA A 192 10.44 8.16 0.89
N MET A 193 9.95 7.71 -0.27
CA MET A 193 8.67 8.15 -0.84
C MET A 193 7.50 7.67 0.02
N LEU A 194 7.50 6.40 0.44
CA LEU A 194 6.51 5.87 1.35
C LEU A 194 6.50 6.64 2.68
N LEU A 195 7.68 6.88 3.26
CA LEU A 195 7.80 7.66 4.50
C LEU A 195 7.24 9.08 4.33
N ALA A 196 7.52 9.75 3.22
CA ALA A 196 6.98 11.07 2.94
C ALA A 196 5.45 11.05 2.84
N LEU A 197 4.87 10.11 2.08
CA LEU A 197 3.42 9.95 1.94
C LEU A 197 2.75 9.63 3.29
N THR A 198 3.31 8.69 4.05
CA THR A 198 2.80 8.35 5.39
C THR A 198 2.93 9.53 6.35
N SER A 199 3.99 10.33 6.27
CA SER A 199 4.16 11.54 7.10
C SER A 199 3.06 12.57 6.85
N VAL A 200 2.68 12.77 5.58
CA VAL A 200 1.56 13.65 5.23
C VAL A 200 0.25 13.13 5.82
N VAL A 201 -0.01 11.82 5.74
CA VAL A 201 -1.22 11.21 6.33
C VAL A 201 -1.21 11.33 7.86
N ALA A 202 -0.09 10.99 8.51
CA ALA A 202 0.07 11.05 9.96
C ALA A 202 -0.11 12.48 10.49
N TRP A 203 0.50 13.47 9.83
CA TRP A 203 0.33 14.88 10.20
C TRP A 203 -1.14 15.30 10.21
N GLN A 204 -1.92 14.87 9.22
CA GLN A 204 -3.35 15.20 9.14
C GLN A 204 -4.22 14.50 10.20
N LEU A 205 -3.80 13.31 10.65
CA LEU A 205 -4.51 12.55 11.68
C LEU A 205 -4.16 13.04 13.09
N LEU A 206 -2.91 13.45 13.32
CA LEU A 206 -2.36 13.73 14.64
C LEU A 206 -2.40 15.21 15.03
N VAL A 207 -2.39 16.14 14.07
CA VAL A 207 -2.46 17.57 14.38
C VAL A 207 -3.89 17.97 14.75
N PRO A 208 -4.13 18.47 15.97
CA PRO A 208 -5.45 18.95 16.38
C PRO A 208 -5.89 20.09 15.46
N ARG A 209 -7.14 20.02 14.95
CA ARG A 209 -7.75 21.15 14.26
C ARG A 209 -8.30 22.09 15.31
N ALA A 210 -7.59 23.19 15.56
CA ALA A 210 -8.05 24.32 16.34
C ALA A 210 -9.20 25.06 15.62
#